data_AF-A0AAD6FAH4-F1
#
_entry.id   AF-A0AAD6FAH4-F1
#
_cell.length_a   1.000
_cell.length_b   1.000
_cell.length_c   1.000
_cell.angle_alpha   90.00
_cell.angle_beta   90.00
_cell.angle_gamma   90.00
#
_symmetry.space_group_name_H-M   'P 1'
#
loop_
_entity.id
_entity.type
_entity.pdbx_description
1 polymer ?
#
loop_
_entity_poly.entity_id
_entity_poly.type
_entity_poly.pdbx_seq_one_letter_code
_entity_poly.pdbx_strand_id
1 'polypeptide(L)'
;MELKLEVVLSSSIKRKKPWPRFCWLGKEKESVFLLDDKRISEINMVSGRTKKRTPKLHPLLNSVVTMASSHSGMWLCGLLVSGELFLWNRDKDLLKTAAAVPEVVQMITAVQGNATRLSLRVSGDGMRVLLVSITGQVFLWECVDVRDLTGVRDGTVRGHWAHIQPLEDSILPSSQDKEASVHTIFVKSEVIGDACLAAFAFTSGKKLILTCLKIQWEEANLRVGSVGYSIKWATETYPMSRLTPPCHPVKSRGALVPAFSPDGSLLAIVLNQRQPKATQVLFVSTQNFVSISSSLGGCGSKKMEIPSKYIRSYWVGSVSWSPGGLFLACVLKRGSLLMLARLGGLLTLASCGCNVDFGPAHFLPLHPLVTYRYTLNTFCLSWSPC
;
A
#
# COMPACT_ATOMS: atom_id res chain seq x y z
N MET A 1 -1.20 10.55 -24.72
CA MET A 1 -2.07 9.36 -24.66
C MET A 1 -3.26 9.71 -23.79
N GLU A 2 -4.48 9.46 -24.29
CA GLU A 2 -5.73 9.71 -23.57
C GLU A 2 -6.28 8.37 -23.06
N LEU A 3 -6.75 8.34 -21.81
CA LEU A 3 -7.42 7.21 -21.19
C LEU A 3 -8.84 7.61 -20.80
N LYS A 4 -9.83 6.92 -21.38
CA LYS A 4 -11.25 7.15 -21.10
C LYS A 4 -11.72 6.17 -20.02
N LEU A 5 -12.33 6.68 -18.96
CA LEU A 5 -12.82 5.93 -17.81
C LEU A 5 -14.35 5.97 -17.80
N GLU A 6 -14.98 4.81 -17.87
CA GLU A 6 -16.42 4.71 -17.65
C GLU A 6 -16.72 4.56 -16.15
N VAL A 7 -17.57 5.43 -15.62
CA VAL A 7 -18.04 5.36 -14.24
C VAL A 7 -19.25 4.44 -14.22
N VAL A 8 -19.00 3.19 -13.84
CA VAL A 8 -20.02 2.14 -13.76
C VAL A 8 -20.96 2.34 -12.57
N LEU A 9 -20.47 2.93 -11.48
CA LEU A 9 -21.24 3.11 -10.25
C LEU A 9 -20.72 4.28 -9.41
N SER A 10 -21.64 5.06 -8.84
CA SER A 10 -21.35 6.13 -7.88
C SER A 10 -22.32 6.09 -6.71
N SER A 11 -21.81 5.77 -5.51
CA SER A 11 -22.64 5.57 -4.32
C SER A 11 -22.04 6.26 -3.10
N SER A 12 -22.91 6.80 -2.24
CA SER A 12 -22.52 7.53 -1.04
C SER A 12 -22.49 6.63 0.20
N ILE A 13 -21.35 6.62 0.91
CA ILE A 13 -21.19 5.90 2.18
C ILE A 13 -21.52 6.84 3.34
N LYS A 14 -22.67 6.65 3.99
CA LYS A 14 -23.08 7.47 5.14
C LYS A 14 -22.32 7.07 6.41
N ARG A 15 -21.16 7.69 6.67
CA ARG A 15 -20.35 7.50 7.89
C ARG A 15 -19.63 8.78 8.31
N LYS A 16 -19.46 8.96 9.63
CA LYS A 16 -18.70 10.09 10.21
C LYS A 16 -17.18 10.00 9.98
N LYS A 17 -16.61 8.78 10.04
CA LYS A 17 -15.17 8.54 9.83
C LYS A 17 -14.96 7.90 8.45
N PRO A 18 -14.06 8.43 7.61
CA PRO A 18 -13.72 7.82 6.33
C PRO A 18 -13.05 6.46 6.54
N TRP A 19 -13.13 5.61 5.51
CA TRP A 19 -12.42 4.34 5.46
C TRP A 19 -11.11 4.52 4.72
N PRO A 20 -9.97 4.12 5.31
CA PRO A 20 -8.68 4.35 4.68
C PRO A 20 -8.42 3.39 3.52
N ARG A 21 -9.03 2.20 3.50
CA ARG A 21 -8.74 1.14 2.54
C ARG A 21 -10.00 0.41 2.08
N PHE A 22 -9.95 -0.05 0.83
CA PHE A 22 -10.90 -0.99 0.24
C PHE A 22 -10.15 -2.26 -0.14
N CYS A 23 -10.79 -3.41 -0.05
CA CYS A 23 -10.27 -4.65 -0.60
C CYS A 23 -11.40 -5.52 -1.14
N TRP A 24 -11.11 -6.25 -2.21
CA TRP A 24 -11.93 -7.35 -2.69
C TRP A 24 -11.57 -8.60 -1.89
N LEU A 25 -12.59 -9.31 -1.39
CA LEU A 25 -12.42 -10.59 -0.71
C LEU A 25 -13.39 -11.63 -1.26
N GLY A 26 -12.88 -12.85 -1.42
CA GLY A 26 -13.60 -13.97 -2.04
C GLY A 26 -13.46 -13.98 -3.56
N LYS A 27 -13.49 -15.18 -4.15
CA LYS A 27 -13.57 -15.40 -5.60
C LYS A 27 -14.96 -15.85 -6.02
N GLU A 28 -15.59 -16.71 -5.22
CA GLU A 28 -16.95 -17.20 -5.47
C GLU A 28 -18.00 -16.29 -4.82
N LYS A 29 -17.72 -15.86 -3.59
CA LYS A 29 -18.55 -14.94 -2.80
C LYS A 29 -17.88 -13.57 -2.73
N GLU A 30 -17.50 -13.07 -3.90
CA GLU A 30 -16.80 -11.81 -4.05
C GLU A 30 -17.61 -10.65 -3.46
N SER A 31 -16.99 -9.93 -2.54
CA SER A 31 -17.56 -8.73 -1.95
C SER A 31 -16.47 -7.68 -1.72
N VAL A 32 -16.86 -6.41 -1.78
CA VAL A 32 -16.00 -5.30 -1.38
C VAL A 32 -16.09 -5.09 0.13
N PHE A 33 -14.94 -5.00 0.78
CA PHE A 33 -14.81 -4.69 2.18
C PHE A 33 -14.11 -3.34 2.38
N LEU A 34 -14.64 -2.59 3.34
CA LEU A 34 -14.03 -1.38 3.89
C LEU A 34 -13.14 -1.80 5.05
N LEU A 35 -11.85 -1.47 4.97
CA LEU A 35 -10.84 -1.81 5.97
C LEU A 35 -10.29 -0.55 6.63
N ASP A 36 -10.19 -0.62 7.95
CA ASP A 36 -9.36 0.22 8.81
C ASP A 36 -8.44 -0.73 9.60
N ASP A 37 -7.43 -0.22 10.30
CA ASP A 37 -6.46 -1.08 11.00
C ASP A 37 -7.13 -1.99 12.06
N LYS A 38 -8.32 -1.60 12.55
CA LYS A 38 -9.09 -2.33 13.59
C LYS A 38 -10.55 -2.60 13.21
N ARG A 39 -10.98 -2.26 12.00
CA ARG A 39 -12.40 -2.34 11.60
C ARG A 39 -12.51 -2.93 10.21
N ILE A 40 -13.55 -3.73 10.03
CA ILE A 40 -13.95 -4.28 8.73
C ILE A 40 -15.45 -4.11 8.56
N SER A 41 -15.92 -3.79 7.35
CA SER A 41 -17.33 -3.77 7.01
C SER A 41 -17.52 -4.13 5.55
N GLU A 42 -18.43 -5.04 5.25
CA GLU A 42 -18.85 -5.33 3.89
C GLU A 42 -19.71 -4.18 3.36
N ILE A 43 -19.46 -3.71 2.14
CA ILE A 43 -20.26 -2.65 1.51
C ILE A 43 -21.11 -3.24 0.39
N ASN A 44 -22.39 -2.91 0.38
CA ASN A 44 -23.21 -3.07 -0.81
C ASN A 44 -22.88 -1.90 -1.75
N MET A 45 -22.19 -2.21 -2.85
CA MET A 45 -21.67 -1.20 -3.77
C MET A 45 -22.78 -0.29 -4.30
N VAL A 46 -23.94 -0.85 -4.67
CA VAL A 46 -25.05 -0.09 -5.27
C VAL A 46 -25.65 0.90 -4.27
N SER A 47 -26.05 0.43 -3.09
CA SER A 47 -26.73 1.27 -2.09
C SER A 47 -25.80 2.08 -1.20
N GLY A 48 -24.49 1.79 -1.18
CA GLY A 48 -23.52 2.37 -0.25
C GLY A 48 -23.73 1.93 1.21
N ARG A 49 -24.67 1.03 1.50
CA ARG A 49 -24.95 0.53 2.85
C ARG A 49 -23.86 -0.43 3.29
N THR A 50 -23.46 -0.34 4.56
CA THR A 50 -22.41 -1.19 5.14
C THR A 50 -22.99 -2.22 6.11
N LYS A 51 -22.64 -3.49 5.94
CA LYS A 51 -22.90 -4.56 6.91
C LYS A 51 -21.69 -4.68 7.85
N LYS A 52 -21.92 -4.38 9.13
CA LYS A 52 -20.84 -4.26 10.14
C LYS A 52 -20.32 -5.61 10.67
N ARG A 53 -21.10 -6.68 10.57
CA ARG A 53 -20.81 -7.94 11.26
C ARG A 53 -20.36 -9.03 10.29
N THR A 54 -19.08 -9.38 10.42
CA THR A 54 -18.54 -10.71 10.08
C THR A 54 -18.41 -11.46 11.40
N PRO A 55 -19.36 -12.36 11.76
CA PRO A 55 -19.43 -12.95 13.10
C PRO A 55 -18.11 -13.58 13.58
N LYS A 56 -17.41 -14.30 12.70
CA LYS A 56 -16.13 -14.96 13.05
C LYS A 56 -15.00 -14.00 13.40
N LEU A 57 -14.95 -12.84 12.75
CA LEU A 57 -13.90 -11.85 12.98
C LEU A 57 -14.20 -10.96 14.19
N HIS A 58 -15.47 -10.72 14.49
CA HIS A 58 -15.89 -9.73 15.48
C HIS A 58 -15.23 -9.88 16.87
N PRO A 59 -15.06 -11.09 17.43
CA PRO A 59 -14.36 -11.29 18.70
C PRO A 59 -12.90 -10.81 18.68
N LEU A 60 -12.25 -10.90 17.52
CA LEU A 60 -10.83 -10.56 17.36
C LEU A 60 -10.60 -9.07 17.13
N LEU A 61 -11.56 -8.35 16.52
CA LEU A 61 -11.35 -6.96 16.04
C LEU A 61 -10.87 -5.98 17.12
N ASN A 62 -11.24 -6.19 18.39
CA ASN A 62 -10.83 -5.32 19.48
C ASN A 62 -9.32 -5.44 19.82
N SER A 63 -8.72 -6.59 19.56
CA SER A 63 -7.30 -6.87 19.80
C SER A 63 -6.45 -6.79 18.52
N VAL A 64 -6.98 -6.30 17.40
CA VAL A 64 -6.21 -6.17 16.16
C VAL A 64 -5.26 -4.98 16.23
N VAL A 65 -4.01 -5.22 15.84
CA VAL A 65 -2.97 -4.20 15.62
C VAL A 65 -3.06 -3.67 14.19
N THR A 66 -3.07 -4.57 13.20
CA THR A 66 -3.18 -4.24 11.78
C THR A 66 -3.76 -5.42 10.98
N MET A 67 -4.35 -5.12 9.82
CA MET A 67 -4.90 -6.09 8.88
C MET A 67 -4.45 -5.82 7.45
N ALA A 68 -4.36 -6.88 6.65
CA ALA A 68 -4.09 -6.83 5.23
C ALA A 68 -4.77 -7.98 4.49
N SER A 69 -5.28 -7.69 3.29
CA SER A 69 -5.73 -8.73 2.36
C SER A 69 -4.58 -9.24 1.51
N SER A 70 -4.64 -10.52 1.16
CA SER A 70 -3.86 -11.09 0.06
C SER A 70 -4.14 -10.35 -1.24
N HIS A 71 -3.18 -10.37 -2.17
CA HIS A 71 -3.38 -9.76 -3.49
C HIS A 71 -4.48 -10.47 -4.30
N SER A 72 -4.66 -11.78 -4.07
CA SER A 72 -5.70 -12.59 -4.72
C SER A 72 -7.10 -12.39 -4.14
N GLY A 73 -7.25 -11.66 -3.03
CA GLY A 73 -8.51 -11.51 -2.31
C GLY A 73 -8.98 -12.77 -1.56
N MET A 74 -8.23 -13.88 -1.60
CA MET A 74 -8.65 -15.14 -0.97
C MET A 74 -8.62 -15.06 0.57
N TRP A 75 -7.58 -14.42 1.08
CA TRP A 75 -7.29 -14.35 2.51
C TRP A 75 -7.27 -12.91 3.01
N LEU A 76 -7.88 -12.69 4.17
CA LEU A 76 -7.65 -11.56 5.04
C LEU A 76 -6.79 -12.02 6.22
N CYS A 77 -5.66 -11.38 6.44
CA CYS A 77 -4.79 -11.64 7.59
C CYS A 77 -4.83 -10.46 8.55
N GLY A 78 -4.76 -10.74 9.85
CA GLY A 78 -4.53 -9.71 10.85
C GLY A 78 -3.62 -10.17 11.98
N LEU A 79 -2.93 -9.20 12.57
CA LEU A 79 -2.03 -9.35 13.69
C LEU A 79 -2.73 -8.89 14.96
N LEU A 80 -2.76 -9.73 16.00
CA LEU A 80 -3.37 -9.43 17.29
C LEU A 80 -2.34 -8.81 18.25
N VAL A 81 -2.81 -8.12 19.30
CA VAL A 81 -1.94 -7.59 20.37
C VAL A 81 -1.17 -8.70 21.08
N SER A 82 -1.73 -9.92 21.13
CA SER A 82 -1.04 -11.12 21.64
C SER A 82 0.14 -11.58 20.78
N GLY A 83 0.33 -11.00 19.59
CA GLY A 83 1.30 -11.44 18.58
C GLY A 83 0.79 -12.58 17.69
N GLU A 84 -0.39 -13.13 17.98
CA GLU A 84 -0.98 -14.17 17.15
C GLU A 84 -1.46 -13.60 15.81
N LEU A 85 -1.42 -14.45 14.78
CA LEU A 85 -2.02 -14.15 13.49
C LEU A 85 -3.41 -14.78 13.43
N PHE A 86 -4.33 -14.12 12.74
CA PHE A 86 -5.51 -14.77 12.18
C PHE A 86 -5.50 -14.67 10.66
N LEU A 87 -6.04 -15.70 10.00
CA LEU A 87 -6.26 -15.78 8.57
C LEU A 87 -7.73 -16.15 8.34
N TRP A 88 -8.46 -15.33 7.61
CA TRP A 88 -9.86 -15.57 7.27
C TRP A 88 -10.06 -15.69 5.77
N ASN A 89 -10.70 -16.77 5.36
CA ASN A 89 -11.11 -17.03 3.98
C ASN A 89 -12.59 -16.71 3.82
N ARG A 90 -12.93 -15.79 2.91
CA ARG A 90 -14.31 -15.35 2.68
C ARG A 90 -15.22 -16.43 2.12
N ASP A 91 -14.75 -17.17 1.11
CA ASP A 91 -15.58 -18.12 0.36
C ASP A 91 -15.98 -19.30 1.24
N LYS A 92 -15.01 -19.82 2.00
CA LYS A 92 -15.18 -20.91 2.94
C LYS A 92 -15.73 -20.48 4.30
N ASP A 93 -15.79 -19.16 4.54
CA ASP A 93 -16.00 -18.56 5.86
C ASP A 93 -15.15 -19.25 6.94
N LEU A 94 -13.85 -19.44 6.66
CA LEU A 94 -12.94 -20.24 7.49
C LEU A 94 -11.99 -19.32 8.24
N LEU A 95 -11.90 -19.45 9.56
CA LEU A 95 -10.99 -18.69 10.41
C LEU A 95 -9.89 -19.60 10.97
N LYS A 96 -8.65 -19.24 10.68
CA LYS A 96 -7.46 -19.91 11.17
C LYS A 96 -6.64 -18.98 12.05
N THR A 97 -6.00 -19.51 13.08
CA THR A 97 -5.08 -18.75 13.94
C THR A 97 -3.70 -19.39 13.95
N ALA A 98 -2.66 -18.59 14.12
CA ALA A 98 -1.29 -19.07 14.29
C ALA A 98 -0.67 -18.45 15.53
N ALA A 99 0.06 -19.27 16.28
CA ALA A 99 0.68 -18.88 17.54
C ALA A 99 1.71 -17.75 17.35
N ALA A 100 1.85 -16.92 18.37
CA ALA A 100 2.84 -15.86 18.45
C ALA A 100 4.24 -16.40 18.81
N VAL A 101 5.27 -15.60 18.55
CA VAL A 101 6.61 -15.75 19.15
C VAL A 101 6.96 -14.50 19.96
N PRO A 102 7.76 -14.61 21.03
CA PRO A 102 8.05 -13.49 21.94
C PRO A 102 8.58 -12.23 21.23
N GLU A 103 9.39 -12.39 20.21
CA GLU A 103 10.01 -11.31 19.44
C GLU A 103 8.98 -10.48 18.66
N VAL A 104 7.91 -11.12 18.17
CA VAL A 104 6.78 -10.43 17.52
C VAL A 104 6.01 -9.61 18.55
N VAL A 105 5.81 -10.14 19.75
CA VAL A 105 5.15 -9.40 20.86
C VAL A 105 5.98 -8.19 21.28
N GLN A 106 7.31 -8.35 21.34
CA GLN A 106 8.24 -7.25 21.62
C GLN A 106 8.17 -6.18 20.52
N MET A 107 8.14 -6.57 19.23
CA MET A 107 7.97 -5.62 18.13
C MET A 107 6.67 -4.83 18.26
N ILE A 108 5.54 -5.50 18.53
CA ILE A 108 4.24 -4.83 18.70
C ILE A 108 4.31 -3.84 19.86
N THR A 109 4.92 -4.24 20.98
CA THR A 109 5.13 -3.38 22.15
C THR A 109 5.97 -2.15 21.82
N ALA A 110 7.07 -2.32 21.08
CA ALA A 110 7.95 -1.22 20.65
C ALA A 110 7.25 -0.20 19.72
N VAL A 111 6.17 -0.61 19.07
CA VAL A 111 5.39 0.21 18.13
C VAL A 111 4.10 0.76 18.77
N GLN A 112 3.86 0.52 20.06
CA GLN A 112 2.63 0.92 20.77
C GLN A 112 2.27 2.39 20.50
N GLY A 113 1.05 2.60 19.98
CA GLY A 113 0.51 3.91 19.61
C GLY A 113 0.67 4.31 18.14
N ASN A 114 1.43 3.57 17.32
CA ASN A 114 1.61 3.89 15.89
C ASN A 114 1.61 2.67 14.97
N ALA A 115 0.45 2.03 14.80
CA ALA A 115 0.24 0.88 13.89
C ALA A 115 0.73 1.12 12.45
N THR A 116 0.85 2.38 12.03
CA THR A 116 1.29 2.75 10.67
C THR A 116 2.78 2.51 10.42
N ARG A 117 3.51 2.04 11.44
CA ARG A 117 4.89 1.58 11.35
C ARG A 117 5.04 0.08 11.13
N LEU A 118 3.94 -0.68 11.09
CA LEU A 118 3.93 -2.10 10.74
C LEU A 118 3.26 -2.31 9.38
N SER A 119 3.85 -3.17 8.57
CA SER A 119 3.29 -3.66 7.32
C SER A 119 3.09 -5.17 7.42
N LEU A 120 1.85 -5.61 7.23
CA LEU A 120 1.48 -7.02 7.21
C LEU A 120 1.11 -7.40 5.78
N ARG A 121 1.60 -8.55 5.31
CA ARG A 121 1.23 -9.08 4.00
C ARG A 121 1.05 -10.59 4.10
N VAL A 122 0.06 -11.11 3.38
CA VAL A 122 -0.20 -12.55 3.26
C VAL A 122 -0.10 -12.97 1.80
N SER A 123 0.46 -14.16 1.55
CA SER A 123 0.55 -14.75 0.22
C SER A 123 -0.83 -15.09 -0.34
N GLY A 124 -0.92 -15.26 -1.66
CA GLY A 124 -2.20 -15.54 -2.32
C GLY A 124 -2.88 -16.85 -1.89
N ASP A 125 -2.06 -17.82 -1.47
CA ASP A 125 -2.48 -19.12 -0.96
C ASP A 125 -2.64 -19.17 0.57
N GLY A 126 -2.22 -18.12 1.29
CA GLY A 126 -2.27 -18.04 2.75
C GLY A 126 -1.16 -18.81 3.47
N MET A 127 -0.27 -19.49 2.73
CA MET A 127 0.82 -20.29 3.30
C MET A 127 1.89 -19.46 3.98
N ARG A 128 1.97 -18.16 3.67
CA ARG A 128 3.05 -17.28 4.12
C ARG A 128 2.53 -15.92 4.55
N VAL A 129 3.06 -15.41 5.64
CA VAL A 129 2.76 -14.08 6.15
C VAL A 129 4.07 -13.35 6.44
N LEU A 130 4.22 -12.14 5.88
CA LEU A 130 5.35 -11.27 6.16
C LEU A 130 4.90 -10.11 7.05
N LEU A 131 5.57 -9.96 8.20
CA LEU A 131 5.43 -8.82 9.10
C LEU A 131 6.70 -7.99 9.05
N VAL A 132 6.58 -6.71 8.75
CA VAL A 132 7.70 -5.78 8.60
C VAL A 132 7.47 -4.53 9.44
N SER A 133 8.45 -4.16 10.26
CA SER A 133 8.49 -2.84 10.89
C SER A 133 9.23 -1.85 10.01
N ILE A 134 8.84 -0.57 10.05
CA ILE A 134 9.48 0.49 9.25
C ILE A 134 10.97 0.67 9.59
N THR A 135 11.42 0.20 10.76
CA THR A 135 12.82 0.24 11.19
C THR A 135 13.61 -1.00 10.77
N GLY A 136 13.02 -1.86 9.94
CA GLY A 136 13.70 -2.97 9.30
C GLY A 136 13.69 -4.30 10.04
N GLN A 137 12.89 -4.46 11.10
CA GLN A 137 12.65 -5.79 11.66
C GLN A 137 11.67 -6.55 10.77
N VAL A 138 12.04 -7.77 10.37
CA VAL A 138 11.27 -8.57 9.41
C VAL A 138 11.03 -9.97 9.95
N PHE A 139 9.77 -10.38 10.06
CA PHE A 139 9.37 -11.71 10.47
C PHE A 139 8.57 -12.37 9.36
N LEU A 140 8.97 -13.59 9.02
CA LEU A 140 8.28 -14.45 8.08
C LEU A 140 7.63 -15.59 8.86
N TRP A 141 6.33 -15.76 8.69
CA TRP A 141 5.62 -16.96 9.13
C TRP A 141 5.31 -17.84 7.92
N GLU A 142 5.61 -19.12 8.03
CA GLU A 142 5.28 -20.13 7.02
C GLU A 142 4.45 -21.27 7.62
N CYS A 143 3.34 -21.59 6.98
CA CYS A 143 2.52 -22.74 7.32
C CYS A 143 3.28 -24.05 7.03
N VAL A 144 3.25 -24.99 7.97
CA VAL A 144 3.95 -26.28 7.83
C VAL A 144 3.24 -27.18 6.82
N ASP A 145 1.92 -27.20 6.85
CA ASP A 145 1.10 -28.13 6.06
C ASP A 145 -0.10 -27.41 5.46
N VAL A 146 -0.21 -27.44 4.13
CA VAL A 146 -1.33 -26.84 3.40
C VAL A 146 -2.68 -27.39 3.85
N ARG A 147 -2.73 -28.64 4.34
CA ARG A 147 -3.95 -29.27 4.86
C ARG A 147 -4.54 -28.53 6.05
N ASP A 148 -3.70 -27.88 6.84
CA ASP A 148 -4.14 -27.08 8.00
C ASP A 148 -4.95 -25.85 7.54
N LEU A 149 -4.65 -25.31 6.34
CA LEU A 149 -5.39 -24.20 5.73
C LEU A 149 -6.57 -24.66 4.86
N THR A 150 -6.50 -25.83 4.23
CA THR A 150 -7.57 -26.33 3.34
C THR A 150 -8.68 -27.06 4.08
N GLY A 151 -8.49 -27.41 5.35
CA GLY A 151 -9.50 -28.06 6.18
C GLY A 151 -10.83 -27.30 6.28
N VAL A 152 -11.88 -28.01 6.69
CA VAL A 152 -13.26 -27.48 6.70
C VAL A 152 -13.62 -26.77 8.01
N ARG A 153 -12.79 -26.93 9.06
CA ARG A 153 -13.06 -26.40 10.41
C ARG A 153 -12.12 -25.27 10.76
N ASP A 154 -12.64 -24.30 11.51
CA ASP A 154 -11.83 -23.28 12.17
C ASP A 154 -10.80 -23.93 13.10
N GLY A 155 -9.72 -23.24 13.40
CA GLY A 155 -8.74 -23.70 14.38
C GLY A 155 -7.33 -23.18 14.16
N THR A 156 -6.42 -23.70 14.97
CA THR A 156 -5.01 -23.32 14.93
C THR A 156 -4.30 -23.99 13.77
N VAL A 157 -3.39 -23.27 13.13
CA VAL A 157 -2.52 -23.71 12.05
C VAL A 157 -1.09 -23.71 12.56
N ARG A 158 -0.39 -24.82 12.31
CA ARG A 158 1.02 -24.92 12.66
C ARG A 158 1.84 -24.16 11.61
N GLY A 159 2.81 -23.41 12.09
CA GLY A 159 3.76 -22.72 11.23
C GLY A 159 5.05 -22.40 11.96
N HIS A 160 6.06 -22.03 11.18
CA HIS A 160 7.36 -21.62 11.69
C HIS A 160 7.53 -20.12 11.51
N TRP A 161 8.03 -19.47 12.53
CA TRP A 161 8.47 -18.08 12.46
C TRP A 161 9.98 -18.05 12.21
N ALA A 162 10.39 -17.22 11.25
CA ALA A 162 11.77 -16.88 10.99
C ALA A 162 11.95 -15.36 11.15
N HIS A 163 12.93 -14.97 11.97
CA HIS A 163 13.37 -13.59 12.04
C HIS A 163 14.44 -13.35 10.97
N ILE A 164 14.14 -12.51 10.00
CA ILE A 164 15.05 -12.18 8.90
C ILE A 164 15.86 -10.96 9.32
N GLN A 165 17.13 -11.20 9.63
CA GLN A 165 18.05 -10.14 9.98
C GLN A 165 18.50 -9.38 8.71
N PRO A 166 18.60 -8.04 8.78
CA PRO A 166 19.28 -7.28 7.75
C PRO A 166 20.77 -7.63 7.70
N LEU A 167 21.39 -7.51 6.52
CA LEU A 167 22.86 -7.59 6.41
C LEU A 167 23.49 -6.42 7.17
N GLU A 168 24.69 -6.60 7.71
CA GLU A 168 25.40 -5.57 8.51
C GLU A 168 25.53 -4.22 7.79
N ASP A 169 25.72 -4.24 6.47
CA ASP A 169 25.85 -3.04 5.63
C ASP A 169 24.49 -2.40 5.22
N SER A 170 23.36 -3.02 5.57
CA SER A 170 22.04 -2.55 5.15
C SER A 170 21.66 -1.26 5.88
N ILE A 171 21.42 -0.19 5.13
CA ILE A 171 20.98 1.08 5.71
C ILE A 171 19.46 1.07 5.87
N LEU A 172 18.96 1.06 7.11
CA LEU A 172 17.53 1.02 7.42
C LEU A 172 17.03 2.33 8.03
N PRO A 173 15.74 2.65 7.90
CA PRO A 173 15.15 3.83 8.52
C PRO A 173 15.21 3.75 10.05
N SER A 174 15.38 4.90 10.70
CA SER A 174 15.35 5.04 12.15
C SER A 174 13.98 5.51 12.66
N SER A 175 13.86 5.62 13.99
CA SER A 175 12.67 6.20 14.60
C SER A 175 12.44 7.67 14.22
N GLN A 176 13.50 8.39 13.82
CA GLN A 176 13.52 9.82 13.47
C GLN A 176 13.09 10.11 12.03
N ASP A 177 13.09 9.11 11.16
CA ASP A 177 12.75 9.24 9.74
C ASP A 177 11.23 9.24 9.53
N LYS A 178 10.60 10.38 9.84
CA LYS A 178 9.14 10.56 9.82
C LYS A 178 8.51 10.34 8.44
N GLU A 179 9.28 10.51 7.38
CA GLU A 179 8.89 10.30 6.00
C GLU A 179 9.09 8.89 5.50
N ALA A 180 9.80 8.04 6.26
CA ALA A 180 10.08 6.68 5.87
C ALA A 180 8.78 5.95 5.54
N SER A 181 8.89 5.03 4.60
CA SER A 181 7.76 4.28 4.09
C SER A 181 8.22 2.88 3.70
N VAL A 182 7.32 1.91 3.87
CA VAL A 182 7.57 0.53 3.49
C VAL A 182 6.44 0.04 2.60
N HIS A 183 6.77 -0.70 1.55
CA HIS A 183 5.81 -1.43 0.74
C HIS A 183 6.25 -2.87 0.57
N THR A 184 5.30 -3.81 0.64
CA THR A 184 5.57 -5.24 0.60
C THR A 184 4.61 -5.95 -0.35
N ILE A 185 5.12 -6.91 -1.13
CA ILE A 185 4.28 -7.78 -1.98
C ILE A 185 4.77 -9.23 -1.91
N PHE A 186 3.83 -10.16 -2.04
CA PHE A 186 4.12 -11.50 -2.54
C PHE A 186 3.84 -11.49 -4.04
N VAL A 187 4.76 -12.04 -4.81
CA VAL A 187 4.68 -12.14 -6.27
C VAL A 187 4.99 -13.56 -6.69
N LYS A 188 4.23 -14.06 -7.66
CA LYS A 188 4.52 -15.29 -8.37
C LYS A 188 4.38 -14.99 -9.86
N SER A 189 5.51 -14.82 -10.53
CA SER A 189 5.57 -14.48 -11.96
C SER A 189 6.67 -15.28 -12.65
N GLU A 190 6.62 -15.37 -13.97
CA GLU A 190 7.66 -16.06 -14.75
C GLU A 190 9.03 -15.38 -14.61
N VAL A 191 9.05 -14.05 -14.46
CA VAL A 191 10.30 -13.26 -14.40
C VAL A 191 10.97 -13.32 -13.03
N ILE A 192 10.18 -13.25 -11.94
CA ILE A 192 10.70 -13.19 -10.58
C ILE A 192 10.61 -14.55 -9.86
N GLY A 193 9.79 -15.47 -10.34
CA GLY A 193 9.45 -16.70 -9.63
C GLY A 193 8.53 -16.44 -8.42
N ASP A 194 8.51 -17.39 -7.50
CA ASP A 194 7.80 -17.28 -6.21
C ASP A 194 8.65 -16.50 -5.20
N ALA A 195 8.29 -15.24 -4.95
CA ALA A 195 9.08 -14.33 -4.13
C ALA A 195 8.23 -13.38 -3.28
N CYS A 196 8.87 -12.81 -2.26
CA CYS A 196 8.35 -11.73 -1.46
C CYS A 196 9.35 -10.58 -1.50
N LEU A 197 8.85 -9.38 -1.77
CA LEU A 197 9.64 -8.16 -1.87
C LEU A 197 9.19 -7.19 -0.79
N ALA A 198 10.15 -6.57 -0.11
CA ALA A 198 9.91 -5.44 0.78
C ALA A 198 10.87 -4.29 0.42
N ALA A 199 10.34 -3.08 0.29
CA ALA A 199 11.12 -1.88 -0.01
C ALA A 199 10.95 -0.86 1.11
N PHE A 200 12.07 -0.42 1.68
CA PHE A 200 12.18 0.64 2.68
C PHE A 200 12.72 1.89 2.00
N ALA A 201 11.88 2.91 1.85
CA ALA A 201 12.26 4.18 1.24
C ALA A 201 12.27 5.29 2.31
N PHE A 202 13.39 5.99 2.43
CA PHE A 202 13.59 7.10 3.38
C PHE A 202 14.64 8.08 2.88
N THR A 203 14.78 9.23 3.52
CA THR A 203 15.81 10.22 3.13
C THR A 203 16.89 10.34 4.19
N SER A 204 18.14 10.49 3.77
CA SER A 204 19.26 10.83 4.66
C SER A 204 20.11 11.93 4.02
N GLY A 205 20.32 13.03 4.75
CA GLY A 205 20.88 14.24 4.17
C GLY A 205 20.08 14.68 2.94
N LYS A 206 20.75 14.86 1.79
CA LYS A 206 20.13 15.23 0.49
C LYS A 206 19.91 14.03 -0.45
N LYS A 207 19.88 12.80 0.09
CA LYS A 207 19.79 11.57 -0.69
C LYS A 207 18.51 10.80 -0.33
N LEU A 208 17.89 10.19 -1.33
CA LEU A 208 16.89 9.15 -1.15
C LEU A 208 17.63 7.82 -1.00
N ILE A 209 17.36 7.08 0.08
CA ILE A 209 17.89 5.74 0.30
C ILE A 209 16.75 4.75 0.11
N LEU A 210 17.01 3.73 -0.69
CA LEU A 210 16.12 2.60 -0.94
C LEU A 210 16.83 1.33 -0.51
N THR A 211 16.28 0.65 0.50
CA THR A 211 16.74 -0.68 0.90
C THR A 211 15.66 -1.69 0.53
N CYS A 212 16.04 -2.72 -0.21
CA CYS A 212 15.15 -3.78 -0.67
C CYS A 212 15.55 -5.12 -0.07
N LEU A 213 14.55 -5.85 0.41
CA LEU A 213 14.63 -7.24 0.78
C LEU A 213 13.89 -8.07 -0.28
N LYS A 214 14.55 -9.10 -0.78
CA LYS A 214 13.97 -10.15 -1.62
C LYS A 214 14.11 -11.50 -0.92
N ILE A 215 12.99 -12.14 -0.65
CA ILE A 215 12.90 -13.54 -0.21
C ILE A 215 12.43 -14.35 -1.42
N GLN A 216 13.21 -15.33 -1.86
CA GLN A 216 12.92 -16.13 -3.04
C GLN A 216 12.79 -17.58 -2.64
N TRP A 217 11.62 -18.19 -2.87
CA TRP A 217 11.43 -19.62 -2.66
C TRP A 217 11.96 -20.42 -3.84
N GLU A 218 12.60 -21.54 -3.53
CA GLU A 218 13.06 -22.50 -4.54
C GLU A 218 11.88 -23.30 -5.09
N GLU A 219 11.94 -23.65 -6.36
CA GLU A 219 10.99 -24.61 -6.92
C GLU A 219 11.18 -25.98 -6.25
N ALA A 220 10.08 -26.70 -6.06
CA ALA A 220 10.03 -27.94 -5.26
C ALA A 220 11.06 -29.00 -5.69
N ASN A 221 11.52 -28.96 -6.94
CA ASN A 221 12.46 -29.92 -7.54
C ASN A 221 13.94 -29.57 -7.33
N LEU A 222 14.27 -28.37 -6.82
CA LEU A 222 15.65 -27.87 -6.69
C LEU A 222 16.09 -27.64 -5.24
N ARG A 223 15.34 -28.15 -4.25
CA ARG A 223 15.65 -27.98 -2.83
C ARG A 223 17.02 -28.57 -2.48
N VAL A 224 18.03 -27.73 -2.39
CA VAL A 224 19.39 -28.09 -1.94
C VAL A 224 19.76 -27.20 -0.76
N GLY A 225 19.34 -27.57 0.45
CA GLY A 225 19.62 -26.82 1.69
C GLY A 225 18.61 -27.07 2.81
N SER A 226 18.86 -26.48 3.99
CA SER A 226 17.98 -26.61 5.18
C SER A 226 16.80 -25.65 5.18
N VAL A 227 16.84 -24.57 4.40
CA VAL A 227 15.79 -23.54 4.30
C VAL A 227 15.35 -23.42 2.85
N GLY A 228 14.06 -23.62 2.56
CA GLY A 228 13.51 -23.67 1.20
C GLY A 228 13.40 -22.31 0.48
N TYR A 229 14.17 -21.31 0.90
CA TYR A 229 14.22 -19.98 0.30
C TYR A 229 15.59 -19.32 0.50
N SER A 230 15.93 -18.39 -0.41
CA SER A 230 17.10 -17.52 -0.31
C SER A 230 16.69 -16.08 0.03
N ILE A 231 17.58 -15.38 0.73
CA ILE A 231 17.37 -14.00 1.18
C ILE A 231 18.43 -13.12 0.53
N LYS A 232 18.01 -12.00 -0.06
CA LYS A 232 18.90 -10.97 -0.61
C LYS A 232 18.48 -9.60 -0.12
N TRP A 233 19.45 -8.86 0.42
CA TRP A 233 19.30 -7.45 0.74
C TRP A 233 20.13 -6.62 -0.23
N ALA A 234 19.63 -5.46 -0.61
CA ALA A 234 20.36 -4.49 -1.41
C ALA A 234 19.93 -3.08 -1.04
N THR A 235 20.90 -2.17 -0.92
CA THR A 235 20.67 -0.76 -0.60
C THR A 235 21.23 0.10 -1.70
N GLU A 236 20.41 1.04 -2.18
CA GLU A 236 20.78 1.98 -3.22
C GLU A 236 20.44 3.41 -2.84
N THR A 237 21.25 4.34 -3.35
CA THR A 237 21.18 5.74 -2.93
C THR A 237 21.11 6.68 -4.13
N TYR A 238 20.06 7.50 -4.16
CA TYR A 238 19.78 8.44 -5.24
C TYR A 238 19.97 9.89 -4.75
N PRO A 239 20.93 10.66 -5.32
CA PRO A 239 21.04 12.08 -5.02
C PRO A 239 19.79 12.83 -5.50
N MET A 240 19.05 13.45 -4.57
CA MET A 240 17.75 14.07 -4.91
C MET A 240 17.89 15.27 -5.85
N SER A 241 19.06 15.92 -5.86
CA SER A 241 19.38 17.01 -6.78
C SER A 241 19.60 16.56 -8.22
N ARG A 242 19.86 15.26 -8.46
CA ARG A 242 20.05 14.67 -9.80
C ARG A 242 18.77 14.08 -10.39
N LEU A 243 17.68 14.06 -9.63
CA LEU A 243 16.37 13.64 -10.13
C LEU A 243 15.79 14.74 -11.02
N THR A 244 14.84 14.37 -11.88
CA THR A 244 14.23 15.30 -12.85
C THR A 244 12.71 15.30 -12.70
N PRO A 245 12.10 16.33 -12.09
CA PRO A 245 12.71 17.57 -11.59
C PRO A 245 13.56 17.36 -10.31
N PRO A 246 14.54 18.25 -10.02
CA PRO A 246 15.31 18.19 -8.78
C PRO A 246 14.41 18.25 -7.55
N CYS A 247 14.74 17.44 -6.55
CA CYS A 247 13.95 17.31 -5.32
C CYS A 247 14.76 17.65 -4.06
N HIS A 248 14.02 17.92 -2.99
CA HIS A 248 14.56 18.12 -1.67
C HIS A 248 13.99 17.11 -0.66
N PRO A 249 14.75 16.77 0.39
CA PRO A 249 14.24 15.96 1.49
C PRO A 249 13.05 16.63 2.17
N VAL A 250 11.99 15.87 2.40
CA VAL A 250 10.80 16.33 3.12
C VAL A 250 10.55 15.40 4.30
N LYS A 251 11.02 15.79 5.49
CA LYS A 251 10.87 15.03 6.75
C LYS A 251 9.44 15.12 7.30
N SER A 252 8.48 14.52 6.59
CA SER A 252 7.08 14.46 6.99
C SER A 252 6.39 13.19 6.47
N ARG A 253 5.50 12.64 7.29
CA ARG A 253 4.74 11.43 6.95
C ARG A 253 3.97 11.57 5.63
N GLY A 254 4.11 10.55 4.78
CA GLY A 254 3.53 10.50 3.44
C GLY A 254 4.24 11.36 2.42
N ALA A 255 5.47 11.82 2.70
CA ALA A 255 6.30 12.44 1.68
C ALA A 255 6.81 11.40 0.65
N LEU A 256 7.01 10.15 1.09
CA LEU A 256 7.35 9.02 0.23
C LEU A 256 6.15 8.06 0.17
N VAL A 257 5.77 7.65 -1.04
CA VAL A 257 4.68 6.69 -1.27
C VAL A 257 5.15 5.61 -2.25
N PRO A 258 5.70 4.49 -1.76
CA PRO A 258 6.17 3.38 -2.58
C PRO A 258 5.04 2.41 -2.96
N ALA A 259 5.13 1.84 -4.16
CA ALA A 259 4.31 0.72 -4.61
C ALA A 259 5.02 -0.13 -5.66
N PHE A 260 5.15 -1.42 -5.38
CA PHE A 260 5.64 -2.40 -6.34
C PHE A 260 4.60 -2.64 -7.44
N SER A 261 5.08 -2.83 -8.67
CA SER A 261 4.27 -3.34 -9.77
C SER A 261 3.75 -4.75 -9.45
N PRO A 262 2.63 -5.20 -10.03
CA PRO A 262 2.05 -6.52 -9.75
C PRO A 262 3.01 -7.68 -10.06
N ASP A 263 3.86 -7.49 -11.08
CA ASP A 263 4.91 -8.43 -11.47
C ASP A 263 6.19 -8.36 -10.62
N GLY A 264 6.27 -7.41 -9.67
CA GLY A 264 7.40 -7.17 -8.77
C GLY A 264 8.67 -6.62 -9.42
N SER A 265 8.67 -6.36 -10.72
CA SER A 265 9.87 -5.95 -11.46
C SER A 265 10.22 -4.46 -11.32
N LEU A 266 9.25 -3.64 -10.94
CA LEU A 266 9.41 -2.21 -10.74
C LEU A 266 8.86 -1.78 -9.39
N LEU A 267 9.52 -0.80 -8.78
CA LEU A 267 9.04 -0.04 -7.64
C LEU A 267 8.79 1.40 -8.09
N ALA A 268 7.56 1.87 -7.98
CA ALA A 268 7.26 3.29 -8.12
C ALA A 268 7.33 3.95 -6.74
N ILE A 269 8.07 5.05 -6.61
CA ILE A 269 8.16 5.84 -5.38
C ILE A 269 7.71 7.26 -5.70
N VAL A 270 6.55 7.66 -5.18
CA VAL A 270 6.14 9.06 -5.27
C VAL A 270 6.94 9.88 -4.26
N LEU A 271 7.59 10.93 -4.76
CA LEU A 271 8.36 11.90 -3.98
C LEU A 271 7.52 13.18 -3.86
N ASN A 272 6.65 13.24 -2.86
CA ASN A 272 5.85 14.44 -2.59
C ASN A 272 6.74 15.58 -2.08
N GLN A 273 6.68 16.71 -2.77
CA GLN A 273 7.49 17.89 -2.46
C GLN A 273 6.66 19.01 -1.83
N ARG A 274 7.34 19.98 -1.20
CA ARG A 274 6.68 21.21 -0.70
C ARG A 274 6.17 22.07 -1.85
N GLN A 275 6.91 22.10 -2.95
CA GLN A 275 6.48 22.71 -4.20
C GLN A 275 5.91 21.61 -5.10
N PRO A 276 4.60 21.61 -5.43
CA PRO A 276 4.01 20.54 -6.22
C PRO A 276 4.63 20.33 -7.60
N LYS A 277 5.25 21.36 -8.20
CA LYS A 277 5.97 21.24 -9.48
C LYS A 277 7.17 20.30 -9.41
N ALA A 278 7.77 20.15 -8.24
CA ALA A 278 8.88 19.24 -8.01
C ALA A 278 8.42 17.82 -7.65
N THR A 279 7.11 17.61 -7.39
CA THR A 279 6.59 16.28 -7.09
C THR A 279 6.69 15.37 -8.32
N GLN A 280 7.22 14.17 -8.11
CA GLN A 280 7.51 13.21 -9.17
C GLN A 280 7.31 11.77 -8.71
N VAL A 281 7.32 10.84 -9.65
CA VAL A 281 7.46 9.40 -9.41
C VAL A 281 8.83 8.96 -9.86
N LEU A 282 9.58 8.31 -8.98
CA LEU A 282 10.80 7.61 -9.32
C LEU A 282 10.45 6.13 -9.52
N PHE A 283 10.59 5.64 -10.75
CA PHE A 283 10.49 4.22 -11.04
C PHE A 283 11.86 3.59 -10.89
N VAL A 284 11.97 2.51 -10.13
CA VAL A 284 13.23 1.80 -9.86
C VAL A 284 13.06 0.34 -10.24
N SER A 285 13.98 -0.20 -11.04
CA SER A 285 14.07 -1.63 -11.34
C SER A 285 14.46 -2.41 -10.09
N THR A 286 13.72 -3.49 -9.78
CA THR A 286 14.03 -4.33 -8.61
C THR A 286 15.20 -5.29 -8.86
N GLN A 287 15.66 -5.41 -10.10
CA GLN A 287 16.76 -6.30 -10.48
C GLN A 287 18.12 -5.62 -10.40
N ASN A 288 18.21 -4.37 -10.86
CA ASN A 288 19.48 -3.65 -11.02
C ASN A 288 19.44 -2.20 -10.53
N PHE A 289 18.33 -1.77 -9.90
CA PHE A 289 18.18 -0.44 -9.31
C PHE A 289 18.37 0.74 -10.26
N VAL A 290 18.33 0.51 -11.57
CA VAL A 290 18.26 1.60 -12.54
C VAL A 290 16.93 2.35 -12.34
N SER A 291 17.00 3.68 -12.33
CA SER A 291 15.86 4.53 -12.03
C SER A 291 15.50 5.51 -13.15
N ILE A 292 14.20 5.74 -13.33
CA ILE A 292 13.65 6.72 -14.28
C ILE A 292 12.67 7.63 -13.52
N SER A 293 12.84 8.95 -13.69
CA SER A 293 11.96 9.96 -13.09
C SER A 293 10.81 10.34 -14.03
N SER A 294 9.63 10.57 -13.46
CA SER A 294 8.48 11.12 -14.18
C SER A 294 7.79 12.21 -13.38
N SER A 295 7.66 13.40 -13.96
CA SER A 295 7.04 14.55 -13.31
C SER A 295 5.53 14.38 -13.13
N LEU A 296 5.01 14.80 -11.97
CA LEU A 296 3.57 14.88 -11.71
C LEU A 296 2.97 16.25 -12.05
N GLY A 297 3.62 17.04 -12.90
CA GLY A 297 3.02 18.19 -13.59
C GLY A 297 2.40 19.24 -12.66
N GLY A 298 2.93 19.41 -11.44
CA GLY A 298 2.41 20.37 -10.47
C GLY A 298 1.22 19.90 -9.64
N CYS A 299 0.80 18.63 -9.75
CA CYS A 299 -0.31 18.04 -9.00
C CYS A 299 -1.62 18.86 -9.07
N GLY A 300 -1.91 19.47 -10.22
CA GLY A 300 -3.09 20.32 -10.43
C GLY A 300 -2.99 21.73 -9.86
N SER A 301 -1.83 22.17 -9.38
CA SER A 301 -1.63 23.56 -8.95
C SER A 301 -1.36 24.48 -10.13
N LYS A 302 -2.30 25.40 -10.41
CA LYS A 302 -2.12 26.52 -11.35
C LYS A 302 -1.36 27.70 -10.72
N LYS A 303 -1.35 27.81 -9.38
CA LYS A 303 -0.70 28.91 -8.65
C LYS A 303 0.78 28.63 -8.41
N MET A 304 1.62 29.66 -8.53
CA MET A 304 3.04 29.58 -8.22
C MET A 304 3.32 29.42 -6.72
N GLU A 305 2.52 30.07 -5.86
CA GLU A 305 2.69 30.00 -4.41
C GLU A 305 1.43 29.42 -3.74
N ILE A 306 1.59 28.24 -3.14
CA ILE A 306 0.54 27.59 -2.34
C ILE A 306 0.84 27.88 -0.86
N PRO A 307 -0.11 28.43 -0.10
CA PRO A 307 0.06 28.62 1.34
C PRO A 307 0.46 27.31 2.02
N SER A 308 1.40 27.37 2.95
CA SER A 308 2.00 26.20 3.62
C SER A 308 0.96 25.23 4.19
N LYS A 309 -0.14 25.75 4.76
CA LYS A 309 -1.26 24.97 5.28
C LYS A 309 -1.96 24.07 4.26
N TYR A 310 -1.87 24.39 2.96
CA TYR A 310 -2.54 23.64 1.90
C TYR A 310 -1.61 22.74 1.09
N ILE A 311 -0.29 22.83 1.26
CA ILE A 311 0.70 22.03 0.52
C ILE A 311 0.37 20.54 0.56
N ARG A 312 0.08 20.01 1.76
CA ARG A 312 -0.21 18.57 1.93
C ARG A 312 -1.48 18.13 1.20
N SER A 313 -2.41 19.03 0.87
CA SER A 313 -3.60 18.67 0.07
C SER A 313 -3.26 18.29 -1.36
N TYR A 314 -2.13 18.78 -1.90
CA TYR A 314 -1.63 18.48 -3.24
C TYR A 314 -0.74 17.24 -3.29
N TRP A 315 -0.44 16.62 -2.15
CA TRP A 315 0.36 15.40 -2.12
C TRP A 315 -0.46 14.23 -2.61
N VAL A 316 0.20 13.31 -3.31
CA VAL A 316 -0.32 11.98 -3.54
C VAL A 316 -0.49 11.30 -2.17
N GLY A 317 -1.71 10.90 -1.86
CA GLY A 317 -2.07 10.20 -0.64
C GLY A 317 -2.05 8.69 -0.76
N SER A 318 -2.33 8.17 -1.97
CA SER A 318 -2.37 6.74 -2.26
C SER A 318 -2.01 6.48 -3.72
N VAL A 319 -1.46 5.30 -3.98
CA VAL A 319 -1.09 4.81 -5.31
C VAL A 319 -1.52 3.36 -5.47
N SER A 320 -1.85 2.97 -6.70
CA SER A 320 -2.11 1.58 -7.06
C SER A 320 -1.75 1.35 -8.52
N TRP A 321 -1.11 0.23 -8.80
CA TRP A 321 -0.92 -0.22 -10.18
C TRP A 321 -2.21 -0.82 -10.72
N SER A 322 -2.41 -0.71 -12.04
CA SER A 322 -3.39 -1.53 -12.75
C SER A 322 -2.97 -3.01 -12.71
N PRO A 323 -3.89 -3.98 -12.86
CA PRO A 323 -3.57 -5.41 -12.75
C PRO A 323 -2.43 -5.88 -13.67
N GLY A 324 -2.37 -5.37 -14.91
CA GLY A 324 -1.28 -5.66 -15.84
C GLY A 324 -0.01 -4.82 -15.65
N GLY A 325 0.03 -3.94 -14.64
CA GLY A 325 1.16 -3.07 -14.37
C GLY A 325 1.42 -1.99 -15.43
N LEU A 326 0.49 -1.75 -16.36
CA LEU A 326 0.65 -0.77 -17.44
C LEU A 326 0.46 0.68 -16.98
N PHE A 327 -0.36 0.88 -15.95
CA PHE A 327 -0.69 2.20 -15.43
C PHE A 327 -0.48 2.27 -13.93
N LEU A 328 0.02 3.41 -13.47
CA LEU A 328 0.09 3.76 -12.06
C LEU A 328 -0.99 4.82 -11.77
N ALA A 329 -2.02 4.44 -11.04
CA ALA A 329 -3.03 5.37 -10.55
C ALA A 329 -2.55 6.02 -9.26
N CYS A 330 -2.76 7.34 -9.13
CA CYS A 330 -2.47 8.08 -7.92
C CYS A 330 -3.66 8.95 -7.55
N VAL A 331 -3.93 9.09 -6.25
CA VAL A 331 -4.98 9.96 -5.74
C VAL A 331 -4.35 11.01 -4.84
N LEU A 332 -4.59 12.29 -5.15
CA LEU A 332 -4.17 13.40 -4.30
C LEU A 332 -4.99 13.42 -3.00
N LYS A 333 -4.43 13.94 -1.91
CA LYS A 333 -5.17 14.10 -0.64
C LYS A 333 -6.38 15.02 -0.74
N ARG A 334 -6.45 15.83 -1.80
CA ARG A 334 -7.62 16.62 -2.16
C ARG A 334 -8.64 15.91 -3.05
N GLY A 335 -8.43 14.62 -3.35
CA GLY A 335 -9.38 13.77 -4.05
C GLY A 335 -9.35 13.84 -5.58
N SER A 336 -8.29 14.38 -6.17
CA SER A 336 -8.06 14.31 -7.62
C SER A 336 -7.37 13.01 -7.99
N LEU A 337 -7.90 12.30 -8.98
CA LEU A 337 -7.28 11.15 -9.63
C LEU A 337 -6.33 11.63 -10.74
N LEU A 338 -5.16 11.02 -10.81
CA LEU A 338 -4.21 11.12 -11.92
C LEU A 338 -3.68 9.73 -12.24
N MET A 339 -3.19 9.53 -13.46
CA MET A 339 -2.57 8.27 -13.86
C MET A 339 -1.30 8.52 -14.68
N LEU A 340 -0.36 7.61 -14.56
CA LEU A 340 0.87 7.59 -15.35
C LEU A 340 0.93 6.29 -16.15
N ALA A 341 1.51 6.35 -17.34
CA ALA A 341 1.98 5.14 -18.01
C ALA A 341 3.19 4.57 -17.25
N ARG A 342 3.35 3.24 -17.28
CA ARG A 342 4.53 2.54 -16.74
C ARG A 342 5.81 3.14 -17.33
N LEU A 343 6.73 3.61 -16.48
CA LEU A 343 7.96 4.30 -16.87
C LEU A 343 7.75 5.57 -17.73
N GLY A 344 6.51 6.04 -17.87
CA GLY A 344 6.14 7.15 -18.73
C GLY A 344 5.61 8.35 -17.96
N GLY A 345 5.07 9.31 -18.70
CA GLY A 345 4.48 10.54 -18.19
C GLY A 345 3.05 10.41 -17.70
N LEU A 346 2.50 11.55 -17.25
CA LEU A 346 1.08 11.72 -16.97
C LEU A 346 0.21 11.44 -18.20
N LEU A 347 -0.93 10.83 -17.96
CA LEU A 347 -1.96 10.57 -18.95
C LEU A 347 -3.06 11.62 -18.89
N THR A 348 -3.60 11.97 -20.05
CA THR A 348 -4.85 12.74 -20.14
C THR A 348 -6.00 11.80 -19.85
N LEU A 349 -6.85 12.16 -18.88
CA LEU A 349 -7.99 11.36 -18.46
C LEU A 349 -9.29 12.05 -18.88
N ALA A 350 -10.26 11.26 -19.28
CA ALA A 350 -11.65 11.68 -19.37
C ALA A 350 -12.52 10.64 -18.65
N SER A 351 -13.57 11.07 -17.96
CA SER A 351 -14.56 10.18 -17.39
C SER A 351 -15.94 10.44 -17.98
N CYS A 352 -16.75 9.39 -18.10
CA CYS A 352 -18.16 9.51 -18.45
C CYS A 352 -19.03 8.55 -17.63
N GLY A 353 -20.32 8.86 -17.51
CA GLY A 353 -21.30 7.98 -16.85
C GLY A 353 -21.57 8.34 -15.38
N CYS A 354 -22.71 7.88 -14.86
CA CYS A 354 -23.22 8.20 -13.51
C CYS A 354 -23.22 9.71 -13.15
N ASN A 355 -23.38 10.62 -14.13
CA ASN A 355 -23.24 12.07 -13.99
C ASN A 355 -21.85 12.53 -13.49
N VAL A 356 -20.81 11.74 -13.78
CA VAL A 356 -19.40 12.01 -13.46
C VAL A 356 -18.64 12.20 -14.77
N ASP A 357 -19.06 13.20 -15.53
CA ASP A 357 -18.43 13.57 -16.81
C ASP A 357 -17.36 14.63 -16.56
N PHE A 358 -16.09 14.23 -16.66
CA PHE A 358 -14.94 15.11 -16.44
C PHE A 358 -13.89 14.94 -17.53
N GLY A 359 -13.06 15.96 -17.70
CA GLY A 359 -11.93 15.94 -18.63
C GLY A 359 -12.27 16.48 -20.02
N PRO A 360 -11.33 16.42 -20.97
CA PRO A 360 -9.98 15.84 -20.84
C PRO A 360 -9.08 16.64 -19.88
N ALA A 361 -8.47 15.97 -18.89
CA ALA A 361 -7.55 16.59 -17.93
C ALA A 361 -6.56 15.59 -17.31
N HIS A 362 -5.40 16.06 -16.86
CA HIS A 362 -4.44 15.22 -16.11
C HIS A 362 -4.88 14.92 -14.67
N PHE A 363 -5.82 15.73 -14.13
CA PHE A 363 -6.28 15.64 -12.75
C PHE A 363 -7.81 15.67 -12.72
N LEU A 364 -8.45 14.51 -12.52
CA LEU A 364 -9.91 14.42 -12.44
C LEU A 364 -10.38 14.55 -10.99
N PRO A 365 -11.19 15.56 -10.62
CA PRO A 365 -11.66 15.76 -9.25
C PRO A 365 -12.81 14.79 -8.89
N LEU A 366 -12.50 13.51 -8.67
CA LEU A 366 -13.52 12.51 -8.38
C LEU A 366 -14.13 12.63 -6.97
N HIS A 367 -13.37 13.12 -5.99
CA HIS A 367 -13.89 13.33 -4.63
C HIS A 367 -13.27 14.59 -4.00
N PRO A 368 -13.55 15.79 -4.54
CA PRO A 368 -12.85 17.01 -4.17
C PRO A 368 -12.98 17.29 -2.67
N LEU A 369 -11.86 17.54 -2.01
CA LEU A 369 -11.86 18.05 -0.64
C LEU A 369 -12.46 19.45 -0.64
N VAL A 370 -13.72 19.56 -0.21
CA VAL A 370 -14.41 20.84 -0.07
C VAL A 370 -13.84 21.58 1.12
N THR A 371 -12.93 22.52 0.89
CA THR A 371 -12.49 23.47 1.91
C THR A 371 -13.42 24.68 1.89
N TYR A 372 -14.29 24.81 2.90
CA TYR A 372 -15.11 26.00 3.07
C TYR A 372 -14.22 27.20 3.36
N ARG A 373 -14.30 28.24 2.53
CA ARG A 373 -13.67 29.53 2.81
C ARG A 373 -14.75 30.44 3.38
N TYR A 374 -14.60 30.82 4.64
CA TYR A 374 -15.37 31.93 5.20
C TYR A 374 -14.80 33.22 4.58
N THR A 375 -15.35 33.68 3.47
CA THR A 375 -15.17 35.06 3.02
C THR A 375 -16.28 35.88 3.67
N LEU A 376 -15.89 36.77 4.59
CA LEU A 376 -16.77 37.82 5.10
C LEU A 376 -17.39 38.53 3.90
N ASN A 377 -18.72 38.45 3.81
CA ASN A 377 -19.57 39.00 2.76
C ASN A 377 -19.28 38.47 1.35
N THR A 378 -19.69 37.22 1.06
CA THR A 378 -20.50 36.78 -0.10
C THR A 378 -20.52 35.24 -0.08
N PHE A 379 -21.71 34.61 -0.15
CA PHE A 379 -21.83 33.16 -0.35
C PHE A 379 -21.32 32.81 -1.75
N CYS A 380 -20.11 32.25 -1.85
CA CYS A 380 -19.61 31.69 -3.09
C CYS A 380 -19.22 30.23 -2.87
N LEU A 381 -20.05 29.31 -3.36
CA LEU A 381 -19.66 27.91 -3.58
C LEU A 381 -18.61 27.92 -4.69
N SER A 382 -17.33 28.15 -4.35
CA SER A 382 -16.27 28.06 -5.34
C SER A 382 -16.02 26.58 -5.67
N TRP A 383 -16.77 26.06 -6.62
CA TRP A 383 -16.26 25.02 -7.50
C TRP A 383 -15.00 25.60 -8.14
N SER A 384 -13.83 25.10 -7.73
CA SER A 384 -12.63 25.30 -8.53
C SER A 384 -12.61 24.14 -9.52
N PRO A 385 -13.06 24.31 -10.78
CA PRO A 385 -12.71 23.35 -11.81
C PRO A 385 -11.18 23.25 -11.83
N CYS A 386 -10.67 22.03 -11.74
CA CYS A 386 -9.24 21.73 -11.68
C CYS A 386 -8.48 22.34 -12.86
#